data_AF-A0A4S3LRC2-F1
#
_entry.id   AF-A0A4S3LRC2-F1
#
_cell.length_a   1.000
_cell.length_b   1.000
_cell.length_c   1.000
_cell.angle_alpha   90.00
_cell.angle_beta   90.00
_cell.angle_gamma   90.00
#
_symmetry.space_group_name_H-M   'P 1'
#
loop_
_entity.id
_entity.type
_entity.pdbx_description
1 polymer ?
#
loop_
_entity_poly.entity_id
_entity_poly.type
_entity_poly.pdbx_seq_one_letter_code
_entity_poly.pdbx_strand_id
1 'polypeptide(L)'
;IVLDSFHVLAVGDNLDRLDEVPLDKISFLQLADAPFKDMNVQQWSRSYRCYPGQGDLPLVDFVSTLNQKGFSGPWSLEIFNDKILPLADGLRSLTELEKRMQAYHQITSED
;
A
#
# COMPACT_ATOMS: atom_id res chain seq x y z
N ILE A 1 -7.95 -11.04 9.15
CA ILE A 1 -8.10 -9.57 8.88
C ILE A 1 -7.40 -9.31 7.56
N VAL A 2 -7.95 -8.46 6.71
CA VAL A 2 -7.28 -8.01 5.48
C VAL A 2 -6.99 -6.53 5.66
N LEU A 3 -5.74 -6.14 5.45
CA LEU A 3 -5.33 -4.74 5.50
C LEU A 3 -5.28 -4.20 4.08
N ASP A 4 -6.04 -3.14 3.79
CA ASP A 4 -6.06 -2.48 2.49
C ASP A 4 -5.38 -1.12 2.61
N SER A 5 -4.28 -0.93 1.86
CA SER A 5 -3.51 0.31 1.90
C SER A 5 -4.31 1.52 1.43
N PHE A 6 -5.15 1.36 0.40
CA PHE A 6 -5.94 2.47 -0.13
C PHE A 6 -6.92 2.97 0.93
N HIS A 7 -7.63 2.07 1.62
CA HIS A 7 -8.63 2.49 2.59
C HIS A 7 -8.05 3.21 3.80
N VAL A 8 -6.83 2.86 4.22
CA VAL A 8 -6.12 3.60 5.27
C VAL A 8 -5.63 4.95 4.75
N LEU A 9 -4.90 4.95 3.63
CA LEU A 9 -4.21 6.14 3.14
C LEU A 9 -5.14 7.18 2.50
N ALA A 10 -6.24 6.76 1.86
CA ALA A 10 -7.17 7.67 1.17
C ALA A 10 -7.92 8.60 2.14
N VAL A 11 -8.00 8.25 3.42
CA VAL A 11 -8.60 9.09 4.46
C VAL A 11 -7.55 9.82 5.31
N GLY A 12 -6.27 9.73 4.93
CA GLY A 12 -5.15 10.34 5.64
C GLY A 12 -4.80 9.64 6.96
N ASP A 13 -5.25 8.40 7.16
CA ASP A 13 -4.89 7.59 8.32
C ASP A 13 -3.55 6.86 8.10
N ASN A 14 -3.04 6.21 9.13
CA ASN A 14 -1.74 5.57 9.14
C ASN A 14 -1.73 4.28 9.98
N LEU A 15 -0.54 3.78 10.34
CA LEU A 15 -0.35 2.54 11.10
C LEU A 15 0.03 2.77 12.57
N ASP A 16 -0.14 3.98 13.11
CA ASP A 16 0.29 4.33 14.48
C ASP A 16 -0.41 3.46 15.53
N ARG A 17 -1.65 3.04 15.26
CA ARG A 17 -2.46 2.20 16.16
C ARG A 17 -2.38 0.70 15.85
N LEU A 18 -1.48 0.27 14.97
CA LEU A 18 -1.40 -1.13 14.57
C LEU A 18 -1.08 -2.06 15.75
N ASP A 19 -0.43 -1.56 16.80
CA ASP A 19 -0.09 -2.35 18.00
C ASP A 19 -1.34 -2.77 18.81
N GLU A 20 -2.50 -2.16 18.55
CA GLU A 20 -3.79 -2.57 19.13
C GLU A 20 -4.39 -3.81 18.43
N VAL A 21 -3.82 -4.21 17.29
CA VAL A 21 -4.26 -5.36 16.50
C VAL A 21 -3.17 -6.44 16.54
N PRO A 22 -3.50 -7.68 16.95
CA PRO A 22 -2.53 -8.77 16.85
C PRO A 22 -2.12 -9.01 15.38
N LEU A 23 -0.84 -8.81 15.06
CA LEU A 23 -0.33 -8.88 13.69
C LEU A 23 -0.57 -10.25 13.03
N ASP A 24 -0.55 -11.32 13.83
CA ASP A 24 -0.84 -12.70 13.39
C ASP A 24 -2.29 -12.88 12.90
N LYS A 25 -3.19 -11.94 13.22
CA LYS A 25 -4.57 -11.92 12.71
C LYS A 25 -4.68 -11.26 11.35
N ILE A 26 -3.64 -10.58 10.87
CA ILE A 26 -3.59 -10.01 9.51
C ILE A 26 -3.21 -11.14 8.55
N SER A 27 -4.16 -11.52 7.71
CA SER A 27 -4.05 -12.67 6.81
C SER A 27 -3.28 -12.32 5.54
N PHE A 28 -3.48 -11.12 4.99
CA PHE A 28 -2.74 -10.59 3.85
C PHE A 28 -2.93 -9.07 3.73
N LEU A 29 -2.01 -8.44 2.99
CA LEU A 29 -2.00 -7.03 2.65
C LEU A 29 -2.48 -6.84 1.20
N GLN A 30 -3.49 -6.01 1.00
CA GLN A 30 -3.93 -5.54 -0.31
C GLN A 30 -3.31 -4.16 -0.58
N LEU A 31 -2.51 -4.10 -1.64
CA LEU A 31 -1.84 -2.90 -2.10
C LEU A 31 -2.61 -2.28 -3.26
N ALA A 32 -2.87 -1.00 -3.12
CA ALA A 32 -3.35 -0.15 -4.19
C ALA A 32 -2.83 1.26 -3.96
N ASP A 33 -2.25 1.82 -5.02
CA ASP A 33 -1.92 3.23 -5.09
C ASP A 33 -3.11 3.99 -5.70
N ALA A 34 -3.09 5.31 -5.63
CA ALA A 34 -4.03 6.13 -6.36
C ALA A 34 -3.50 7.56 -6.49
N PRO A 35 -3.77 8.26 -7.60
CA PRO A 35 -3.54 9.70 -7.65
C PRO A 35 -4.48 10.39 -6.67
N PHE A 36 -4.04 11.48 -6.04
CA PHE A 36 -4.90 12.24 -5.13
C PHE A 36 -6.14 12.76 -5.87
N LYS A 37 -7.32 12.53 -5.28
CA LYS A 37 -8.60 13.03 -5.79
C LYS A 37 -9.35 13.74 -4.67
N ASP A 38 -9.65 15.01 -4.89
CA ASP A 38 -10.62 15.75 -4.08
C ASP A 38 -12.04 15.31 -4.44
N MET A 39 -12.42 14.12 -3.97
CA MET A 39 -13.74 13.54 -4.22
C MET A 39 -14.12 12.52 -3.15
N ASN A 40 -15.34 12.00 -3.26
CA ASN A 40 -15.82 10.93 -2.40
C ASN A 40 -14.94 9.65 -2.51
N VAL A 41 -14.51 9.12 -1.36
CA VAL A 41 -13.61 7.95 -1.30
C VAL A 41 -14.19 6.69 -1.96
N GLN A 42 -15.51 6.48 -1.95
CA GLN A 42 -16.11 5.33 -2.61
C GLN A 42 -16.05 5.45 -4.14
N GLN A 43 -16.19 6.65 -4.69
CA GLN A 43 -15.98 6.90 -6.12
C GLN A 43 -14.50 6.78 -6.47
N TRP A 44 -13.63 7.36 -5.64
CA TRP A 44 -12.19 7.27 -5.81
C TRP A 44 -11.71 5.82 -5.88
N SER A 45 -12.14 5.00 -4.91
CA SER A 45 -11.79 3.58 -4.79
C SER A 45 -12.23 2.72 -5.97
N ARG A 46 -13.29 3.10 -6.69
CA ARG A 46 -13.88 2.28 -7.76
C ARG A 46 -13.21 2.47 -9.12
N SER A 47 -12.59 3.64 -9.33
CA SER A 47 -12.22 4.07 -10.68
C SER A 47 -10.77 4.51 -10.83
N TYR A 48 -10.07 4.81 -9.74
CA TYR A 48 -8.73 5.40 -9.84
C TYR A 48 -7.64 4.70 -9.03
N ARG A 49 -7.88 3.51 -8.47
CA ARG A 49 -6.77 2.72 -7.92
C ARG A 49 -5.82 2.35 -9.06
N CYS A 50 -4.52 2.40 -8.81
CA CYS A 50 -3.48 2.02 -9.77
C CYS A 50 -2.39 1.19 -9.10
N TYR A 51 -1.46 0.67 -9.89
CA TYR A 51 -0.37 -0.11 -9.35
C TYR A 51 0.57 0.75 -8.49
N PRO A 52 1.22 0.17 -7.46
CA PRO A 52 2.24 0.84 -6.66
C PRO A 52 3.23 1.68 -7.48
N GLY A 53 3.42 2.94 -7.07
CA GLY A 53 4.34 3.88 -7.71
C GLY A 53 3.77 4.59 -8.95
N GLN A 54 2.48 4.40 -9.25
CA GLN A 54 1.77 5.12 -10.31
C GLN A 54 0.80 6.19 -9.77
N GLY A 55 0.63 6.26 -8.45
CA GLY A 55 -0.19 7.25 -7.77
C GLY A 55 0.62 8.12 -6.81
N ASP A 56 -0.09 8.71 -5.86
CA ASP A 56 0.45 9.69 -4.91
C ASP A 56 0.36 9.23 -3.45
N LEU A 57 -0.13 7.99 -3.19
CA LEU A 57 -0.25 7.49 -1.81
C LEU A 57 1.13 7.08 -1.28
N PRO A 58 1.42 7.30 0.02
CA PRO A 58 2.73 7.02 0.62
C PRO A 58 2.92 5.53 0.90
N LEU A 59 2.88 4.69 -0.15
CA LEU A 59 2.94 3.23 -0.02
C LEU A 59 4.27 2.73 0.50
N VAL A 60 5.40 3.35 0.12
CA VAL A 60 6.72 2.94 0.59
C VAL A 60 6.79 3.07 2.11
N ASP A 61 6.35 4.19 2.67
CA ASP A 61 6.32 4.43 4.11
C ASP A 61 5.36 3.44 4.79
N PHE A 62 4.16 3.27 4.23
CA PHE A 62 3.14 2.35 4.75
C PHE A 62 3.66 0.91 4.87
N VAL A 63 4.25 0.35 3.80
CA VAL A 63 4.77 -1.02 3.85
C VAL A 63 6.04 -1.13 4.70
N SER A 64 6.87 -0.07 4.74
CA SER A 64 8.05 -0.04 5.59
C SER A 64 7.67 -0.09 7.08
N THR A 65 6.72 0.73 7.51
CA THR A 65 6.20 0.71 8.88
C THR A 65 5.58 -0.65 9.22
N LEU A 66 4.78 -1.22 8.32
CA LEU A 66 4.15 -2.52 8.53
C LEU A 66 5.20 -3.64 8.67
N ASN A 67 6.24 -3.62 7.83
CA ASN A 67 7.36 -4.54 7.89
C ASN A 67 8.18 -4.36 9.18
N GLN A 68 8.46 -3.14 9.61
CA GLN A 68 9.17 -2.84 10.87
C GLN A 68 8.40 -3.34 12.10
N LYS A 69 7.07 -3.28 12.06
CA LYS A 69 6.22 -3.85 13.10
C LYS A 69 6.22 -5.39 13.10
N GLY A 70 6.79 -6.03 12.08
CA GLY A 70 7.00 -7.48 12.03
C GLY A 70 5.99 -8.25 11.19
N PHE A 71 5.20 -7.56 10.35
CA PHE A 71 4.34 -8.24 9.40
C PHE A 71 5.19 -8.88 8.28
N SER A 72 5.06 -10.19 8.12
CA SER A 72 5.73 -10.97 7.07
C SER A 72 4.76 -11.77 6.20
N GLY A 73 3.49 -11.34 6.15
CA GLY A 73 2.43 -11.99 5.38
C GLY A 73 2.46 -11.64 3.89
N PRO A 74 1.64 -12.31 3.06
CA PRO A 74 1.66 -12.12 1.62
C PRO A 74 1.10 -10.76 1.20
N TRP A 75 1.67 -10.22 0.12
CA TRP A 75 1.21 -8.99 -0.54
C TRP A 75 0.35 -9.37 -1.76
N SER A 76 -0.73 -8.62 -1.95
CA SER A 76 -1.64 -8.76 -3.08
C SER A 76 -1.93 -7.39 -3.69
N LEU A 77 -2.37 -7.35 -4.94
CA LEU A 77 -2.83 -6.13 -5.61
C LEU A 77 -4.37 -6.12 -5.64
N GLU A 78 -4.98 -5.02 -5.19
CA GLU A 78 -6.43 -4.83 -5.29
C GLU A 78 -6.75 -3.57 -6.08
N ILE A 79 -6.79 -3.70 -7.40
CA ILE A 79 -6.90 -2.57 -8.31
C ILE A 79 -8.28 -2.53 -8.97
N PHE A 80 -9.03 -1.47 -8.69
CA PHE A 80 -10.22 -1.07 -9.42
C PHE A 80 -9.93 0.22 -10.18
N ASN A 81 -9.86 0.11 -11.50
CA ASN A 81 -9.58 1.21 -12.41
C ASN A 81 -10.50 1.13 -13.62
N ASP A 82 -11.02 2.27 -14.07
CA ASP A 82 -11.84 2.33 -15.28
C ASP A 82 -11.03 1.98 -16.54
N LYS A 83 -9.70 2.10 -16.48
CA LYS A 83 -8.77 1.72 -17.53
C LYS A 83 -8.29 0.28 -17.32
N ILE A 84 -8.09 -0.43 -18.43
CA ILE A 84 -7.39 -1.71 -18.41
C ILE A 84 -5.91 -1.45 -18.15
N LEU A 85 -5.40 -2.02 -17.07
CA LEU A 85 -3.97 -1.96 -16.72
C LEU A 85 -3.29 -3.29 -17.09
N PRO A 86 -2.09 -3.27 -17.71
CA PRO A 86 -1.39 -4.51 -18.05
C PRO A 86 -0.94 -5.29 -16.80
N LEU A 87 -1.29 -6.58 -16.72
CA LEU A 87 -0.91 -7.44 -15.58
C LEU A 87 0.60 -7.46 -15.31
N ALA A 88 1.41 -7.39 -16.37
CA ALA A 88 2.86 -7.36 -16.25
C ALA A 88 3.38 -6.12 -15.50
N ASP A 89 2.67 -4.98 -15.59
CA ASP A 89 2.99 -3.79 -14.79
C ASP A 89 2.68 -4.00 -13.31
N GLY A 90 1.62 -4.75 -13.00
CA GLY A 90 1.30 -5.12 -11.62
C GLY A 90 2.43 -5.89 -10.96
N LEU A 91 2.94 -6.95 -11.58
CA LEU A 91 4.06 -7.70 -11.01
C LEU A 91 5.32 -6.84 -10.87
N ARG A 92 5.65 -6.03 -11.89
CA ARG A 92 6.78 -5.09 -11.83
C ARG A 92 6.66 -4.11 -10.66
N SER A 93 5.46 -3.57 -10.43
CA SER A 93 5.21 -2.60 -9.37
C SER A 93 5.44 -3.17 -7.96
N LEU A 94 5.08 -4.44 -7.72
CA LEU A 94 5.34 -5.10 -6.44
C LEU A 94 6.83 -5.28 -6.19
N THR A 95 7.57 -5.75 -7.20
CA THR A 95 9.03 -5.89 -7.10
C THR A 95 9.71 -4.54 -6.87
N GLU A 96 9.24 -3.48 -7.52
CA GLU A 96 9.79 -2.15 -7.33
C GLU A 96 9.46 -1.57 -5.94
N LEU A 97 8.23 -1.77 -5.45
CA LEU A 97 7.84 -1.37 -4.10
C LEU A 97 8.68 -2.09 -3.04
N GLU A 98 8.90 -3.39 -3.20
CA GLU A 98 9.73 -4.18 -2.29
C GLU A 98 11.19 -3.67 -2.26
N LYS A 99 11.78 -3.37 -3.42
CA LYS A 99 13.11 -2.76 -3.50
C LYS A 99 13.18 -1.41 -2.79
N ARG A 100 12.18 -0.55 -3.00
CA ARG A 100 12.11 0.76 -2.35
C ARG A 100 11.96 0.64 -0.84
N MET A 101 11.12 -0.28 -0.37
CA MET A 101 11.01 -0.58 1.06
C MET A 101 12.35 -1.04 1.65
N GLN A 102 13.09 -1.90 0.96
CA GLN A 102 14.42 -2.36 1.42
C GLN A 102 15.44 -1.22 1.46
N ALA A 103 15.41 -0.31 0.47
CA ALA A 103 16.27 0.87 0.44
C ALA A 103 15.90 1.93 1.48
N TYR A 104 14.60 2.08 1.79
CA TYR A 104 14.08 3.02 2.78
C TYR A 104 14.77 2.85 4.15
N HIS A 105 14.97 1.58 4.56
CA HIS A 105 15.62 1.25 5.82
C HIS A 105 17.10 1.64 5.88
N GLN A 106 17.79 1.71 4.73
CA GLN A 106 19.21 2.14 4.69
C GLN A 106 19.34 3.64 4.95
N ILE A 107 18.35 4.42 4.52
CA ILE A 107 18.35 5.88 4.65
C ILE A 107 17.94 6.28 6.08
N THR A 108 16.89 5.67 6.64
CA THR A 108 16.40 6.02 7.98
C THR A 108 17.24 5.48 9.13
N SER A 109 18.23 4.61 8.87
CA SER A 109 19.16 4.10 9.88
C SER A 109 20.43 4.95 10.05
N GLU A 110 20.63 5.95 9.20
CA GLU A 110 21.79 6.87 9.24
C GLU A 110 21.49 8.22 9.92
N ASP A 111 20.24 8.44 10.35
CA ASP A 111 19.78 9.60 11.14
C ASP A 111 19.53 9.20 12.62
#